data_AF-A0A7X0F4Z9-F1
#
_entry.id   AF-A0A7X0F4Z9-F1
#
_cell.length_a   1.000
_cell.length_b   1.000
_cell.length_c   1.000
_cell.angle_alpha   90.00
_cell.angle_beta   90.00
_cell.angle_gamma   90.00
#
_symmetry.space_group_name_H-M   'P 1'
#
loop_
_entity.id
_entity.type
_entity.pdbx_description
1 polymer ?
#
loop_
_entity_poly.entity_id
_entity_poly.type
_entity_poly.pdbx_seq_one_letter_code
_entity_poly.pdbx_strand_id
1 'polypeptide(L)'
;MPYLDIYLAQLIDPFRIGLLIALVLTAANTAQTLNRWIPIALGIVFVAVLIPLSIGANSAIDTPTSVLVGLASNATILAVLLGAKALYSRLA
;
A
#
# COMPACT_ATOMS: atom_id res chain seq x y z
N MET A 1 21.03 -0.62 5.91
CA MET A 1 19.83 -0.91 6.74
C MET A 1 19.38 -2.33 6.44
N PRO A 2 19.13 -3.18 7.44
CA PRO A 2 18.47 -4.48 7.27
C PRO A 2 17.14 -4.36 6.52
N TYR A 3 16.80 -5.31 5.64
CA TYR A 3 15.53 -5.31 4.90
C TYR A 3 14.30 -5.27 5.82
N LEU A 4 14.38 -5.89 6.99
CA LEU A 4 13.33 -5.89 7.99
C LEU A 4 13.05 -4.48 8.53
N ASP A 5 14.09 -3.69 8.77
CA ASP A 5 13.94 -2.32 9.29
C ASP A 5 13.29 -1.41 8.25
N ILE A 6 13.67 -1.57 6.98
CA ILE A 6 13.06 -0.88 5.85
C ILE A 6 11.57 -1.25 5.75
N TYR A 7 11.28 -2.54 5.84
CA TYR A 7 9.91 -3.06 5.77
C TYR A 7 9.05 -2.50 6.90
N LEU A 8 9.53 -2.55 8.15
CA LEU A 8 8.80 -2.06 9.31
C LEU A 8 8.59 -0.54 9.25
N ALA A 9 9.62 0.22 8.87
CA ALA A 9 9.50 1.67 8.70
C ALA A 9 8.46 2.05 7.64
N GLN A 10 8.43 1.32 6.52
CA GLN A 10 7.41 1.52 5.48
C GLN A 10 6.03 1.02 5.91
N LEU A 11 5.94 -0.02 6.75
CA LEU A 11 4.68 -0.58 7.20
C LEU A 11 3.90 0.37 8.11
N ILE A 12 4.61 1.12 8.96
CA ILE A 12 4.03 2.08 9.91
C ILE A 12 3.92 3.50 9.35
N ASP A 13 4.26 3.71 8.08
CA ASP A 13 4.19 5.02 7.43
C ASP A 13 2.73 5.50 7.31
N PRO A 14 2.35 6.58 8.02
CA PRO A 14 0.97 7.06 8.05
C PRO A 14 0.50 7.58 6.68
N PHE A 15 1.39 8.14 5.87
CA PHE A 15 1.04 8.65 4.54
C PHE A 15 0.70 7.49 3.61
N ARG A 16 1.54 6.45 3.61
CA ARG A 16 1.29 5.21 2.85
C ARG A 16 -0.01 4.55 3.26
N ILE A 17 -0.26 4.42 4.55
CA ILE A 17 -1.52 3.85 5.07
C ILE A 17 -2.71 4.68 4.58
N GLY A 18 -2.64 6.01 4.68
CA GLY A 18 -3.69 6.91 4.19
C GLY A 18 -3.98 6.73 2.69
N LEU A 19 -2.94 6.65 1.86
CA LEU A 19 -3.09 6.40 0.42
C LEU A 19 -3.73 5.04 0.12
N LEU A 20 -3.35 3.98 0.84
CA LEU A 20 -3.92 2.65 0.63
C LEU A 20 -5.37 2.56 1.11
N ILE A 21 -5.74 3.27 2.17
CA ILE A 21 -7.14 3.41 2.58
C ILE A 21 -7.95 4.10 1.47
N ALA A 22 -7.47 5.25 0.99
CA ALA A 22 -8.11 5.98 -0.10
C ALA A 22 -8.23 5.14 -1.38
N LEU A 23 -7.22 4.34 -1.69
CA LEU A 23 -7.22 3.38 -2.79
C LEU A 23 -8.35 2.35 -2.63
N VAL A 24 -8.45 1.72 -1.47
CA VAL A 24 -9.48 0.69 -1.21
C VAL A 24 -10.89 1.27 -1.28
N LEU A 25 -11.09 2.50 -0.76
CA LEU A 25 -12.37 3.20 -0.84
C LEU A 25 -12.74 3.55 -2.29
N THR A 26 -11.80 4.12 -3.04
CA THR A 26 -12.00 4.44 -4.46
C THR A 26 -12.32 3.18 -5.27
N ALA A 27 -11.57 2.10 -5.05
CA ALA A 27 -11.80 0.82 -5.72
C ALA A 27 -13.14 0.16 -5.34
N ALA A 28 -13.66 0.42 -4.14
CA ALA A 28 -15.00 -0.03 -3.77
C ALA A 28 -16.09 0.73 -4.53
N ASN A 29 -15.92 2.04 -4.73
CA ASN A 29 -16.87 2.88 -5.45
C ASN A 29 -16.90 2.62 -6.96
N THR A 30 -15.78 2.18 -7.56
CA THR A 30 -15.69 1.88 -9.00
C THR A 30 -15.93 0.41 -9.34
N ALA A 31 -16.21 -0.45 -8.36
CA ALA A 31 -16.34 -1.90 -8.55
C ALA A 31 -17.48 -2.31 -9.51
N GLN A 32 -18.49 -1.46 -9.70
CA GLN A 32 -19.63 -1.71 -10.60
C GLN A 32 -19.27 -1.50 -12.08
N THR A 33 -18.28 -0.67 -12.38
CA THR A 33 -17.88 -0.30 -13.75
C THR A 33 -16.56 -0.94 -14.18
N LEU A 34 -15.67 -1.23 -13.23
CA LEU A 34 -14.37 -1.85 -13.46
C LEU A 34 -14.14 -2.98 -12.46
N ASN A 35 -13.46 -4.05 -12.88
CA ASN A 35 -13.02 -5.08 -11.96
C ASN A 35 -12.17 -4.45 -10.84
N ARG A 36 -12.66 -4.51 -9.60
CA ARG A 36 -12.09 -3.90 -8.40
C ARG A 36 -10.59 -4.19 -8.20
N TRP A 37 -10.10 -5.32 -8.72
CA TRP A 37 -8.70 -5.72 -8.57
C TRP A 37 -7.72 -4.90 -9.43
N ILE A 38 -8.16 -4.36 -10.57
CA ILE A 38 -7.31 -3.55 -11.45
C ILE A 38 -6.81 -2.28 -10.75
N PRO A 39 -7.69 -1.40 -10.21
CA PRO A 39 -7.24 -0.20 -9.52
C PRO A 39 -6.41 -0.54 -8.28
N ILE A 40 -6.73 -1.61 -7.55
CA ILE A 40 -5.96 -2.03 -6.36
C ILE A 40 -4.53 -2.41 -6.74
N ALA A 41 -4.35 -3.25 -7.76
CA ALA A 41 -3.02 -3.70 -8.20
C ALA A 41 -2.17 -2.51 -8.68
N LEU A 42 -2.75 -1.65 -9.52
CA LEU A 42 -2.07 -0.45 -10.00
C LEU A 42 -1.74 0.52 -8.87
N GLY A 43 -2.66 0.71 -7.92
CA GLY A 43 -2.46 1.57 -6.77
C GLY A 43 -1.34 1.09 -5.83
N ILE A 44 -1.22 -0.23 -5.60
CA ILE A 44 -0.10 -0.78 -4.82
C ILE A 44 1.25 -0.46 -5.48
N VAL A 45 1.36 -0.70 -6.79
CA VAL A 45 2.58 -0.42 -7.55
C VAL A 45 2.88 1.07 -7.54
N PHE A 46 1.85 1.88 -7.80
CA PHE A 46 1.96 3.34 -7.78
C PHE A 46 2.50 3.85 -6.45
N VAL A 47 1.94 3.44 -5.31
CA VAL A 47 2.40 3.89 -3.99
C VAL A 47 3.83 3.42 -3.69
N ALA A 48 4.19 2.20 -4.09
CA ALA A 48 5.54 1.66 -3.90
C ALA A 48 6.61 2.43 -4.68
N VAL A 49 6.24 2.99 -5.84
CA VAL A 49 7.12 3.78 -6.72
C VAL A 49 7.11 5.26 -6.29
N LEU A 50 5.94 5.81 -6.00
CA LEU A 50 5.74 7.22 -5.69
C LEU A 50 6.53 7.67 -4.46
N ILE A 51 6.49 6.90 -3.37
CA ILE A 51 7.12 7.35 -2.11
C ILE A 51 8.65 7.48 -2.28
N PRO A 52 9.38 6.46 -2.79
CA PRO A 52 10.81 6.58 -2.99
C PRO A 52 11.23 7.65 -4.01
N LEU A 53 10.45 7.83 -5.08
CA LEU A 53 10.85 8.69 -6.20
C LEU A 53 10.41 10.15 -6.05
N SER A 54 9.31 10.42 -5.35
CA SER A 54 8.70 11.76 -5.33
C SER A 54 8.67 12.40 -3.94
N ILE A 55 8.70 11.60 -2.88
CA ILE A 55 8.57 12.10 -1.51
C ILE A 55 9.91 12.05 -0.76
N GLY A 56 10.92 11.42 -1.35
CA GLY A 56 12.25 11.28 -0.76
C GLY A 56 12.23 10.23 0.34
N ALA A 57 12.18 8.95 -0.06
CA ALA A 57 12.53 7.89 0.89
C ALA A 57 14.03 8.02 1.21
N ASN A 58 14.35 8.08 2.50
CA ASN A 58 15.69 8.14 3.09
C ASN A 58 16.86 7.93 2.09
N SER A 59 17.68 8.96 1.90
CA SER A 59 18.84 9.01 1.00
C SER A 59 19.92 7.93 1.26
N ALA A 60 19.75 7.13 2.31
CA ALA A 60 20.65 6.06 2.73
C ALA A 60 20.30 4.68 2.13
N ILE A 61 19.18 4.53 1.42
CA ILE A 61 18.74 3.26 0.81
C ILE A 61 18.59 3.47 -0.69
N ASP A 62 19.03 2.49 -1.49
CA ASP A 62 18.84 2.51 -2.93
C ASP A 62 17.34 2.44 -3.29
N THR A 63 16.96 3.21 -4.32
CA THR A 63 15.57 3.32 -4.77
C THR A 63 14.95 1.97 -5.16
N PRO A 64 15.65 1.07 -5.89
CA PRO A 64 15.07 -0.22 -6.27
C PRO A 64 14.72 -1.09 -5.05
N THR A 65 15.61 -1.17 -4.06
CA THR A 65 15.32 -1.89 -2.81
C THR A 65 14.13 -1.28 -2.06
N SER A 66 14.06 0.06 -2.00
CA SER A 66 12.93 0.74 -1.35
C SER A 66 11.59 0.43 -2.02
N VAL A 67 11.56 0.37 -3.36
CA VAL A 67 10.37 0.00 -4.14
C VAL A 67 9.97 -1.45 -3.91
N LEU A 68 10.93 -2.40 -3.98
CA LEU A 68 10.66 -3.83 -3.79
C LEU A 68 10.12 -4.14 -2.40
N VAL A 69 10.76 -3.61 -1.36
CA VAL A 69 10.28 -3.75 0.02
C VAL A 69 8.93 -3.04 0.18
N GLY A 70 8.74 -1.91 -0.49
CA GLY A 70 7.49 -1.17 -0.48
C GLY A 70 6.30 -1.90 -1.08
N LEU A 71 6.52 -2.73 -2.11
CA LEU A 71 5.47 -3.61 -2.64
C LEU A 71 5.01 -4.61 -1.57
N ALA A 72 5.95 -5.21 -0.82
CA ALA A 72 5.63 -6.14 0.25
C ALA A 72 4.89 -5.46 1.41
N SER A 73 5.33 -4.26 1.83
CA SER A 73 4.63 -3.47 2.85
C SER A 73 3.22 -3.08 2.39
N ASN A 74 3.07 -2.62 1.14
CA ASN A 74 1.76 -2.24 0.59
C ASN A 74 0.79 -3.42 0.53
N ALA A 75 1.27 -4.58 0.10
CA ALA A 75 0.47 -5.81 0.06
C ALA A 75 0.02 -6.22 1.47
N THR A 76 0.89 -6.08 2.47
CA THR A 76 0.55 -6.38 3.87
C THR A 76 -0.51 -5.44 4.41
N ILE A 77 -0.35 -4.12 4.22
CA ILE A 77 -1.35 -3.12 4.63
C ILE A 77 -2.68 -3.41 3.94
N LEU A 78 -2.66 -3.68 2.63
CA LEU A 78 -3.87 -4.03 1.90
C LEU A 78 -4.55 -5.27 2.47
N ALA A 79 -3.78 -6.33 2.78
CA ALA A 79 -4.33 -7.55 3.36
C ALA A 79 -5.04 -7.27 4.70
N VAL A 80 -4.44 -6.42 5.54
CA VAL A 80 -5.06 -5.96 6.81
C VAL A 80 -6.34 -5.18 6.54
N LEU A 81 -6.33 -4.22 5.61
CA LEU A 81 -7.51 -3.42 5.26
C LEU A 81 -8.66 -4.27 4.70
N LEU A 82 -8.35 -5.23 3.83
CA LEU A 82 -9.34 -6.16 3.29
C LEU A 82 -9.85 -7.12 4.37
N GLY A 83 -8.99 -7.58 5.28
CA GLY A 83 -9.38 -8.39 6.42
C GLY A 83 -10.30 -7.63 7.38
N ALA A 84 -9.97 -6.39 7.71
CA ALA A 84 -10.81 -5.52 8.53
C ALA A 84 -12.17 -5.27 7.87
N LYS A 85 -12.19 -4.99 6.56
CA LYS A 85 -13.42 -4.85 5.78
C LYS A 85 -14.26 -6.14 5.84
N ALA A 86 -13.64 -7.30 5.62
CA ALA A 86 -14.33 -8.59 5.62
C ALA A 86 -14.91 -8.91 7.01
N LEU A 87 -14.19 -8.58 8.08
CA LEU A 87 -14.68 -8.73 9.45
C LEU A 87 -15.86 -7.80 9.74
N TYR A 88 -15.75 -6.52 9.35
CA TYR A 88 -16.83 -5.55 9.51
C TYR A 88 -18.10 -5.98 8.78
N SER A 89 -17.99 -6.43 7.52
CA SER A 89 -19.13 -6.93 6.74
C SER A 89 -19.77 -8.21 7.28
N ARG A 90 -19.15 -8.89 8.25
CA ARG A 90 -19.74 -10.05 8.95
C ARG A 90 -20.43 -9.67 10.25
N LEU A 91 -20.06 -8.54 10.86
CA LEU A 91 -20.55 -8.10 12.17
C LEU A 91 -21.65 -7.05 12.08
N ALA A 92 -21.69 -6.30 10.98
CA ALA A 92 -22.73 -5.31 10.67
C ALA A 92 -23.81 -5.91 9.77
#